data_AF-A0A124I8Q6-F1
#
_entry.id   AF-A0A124I8Q6-F1
#
_cell.length_a   1.000
_cell.length_b   1.000
_cell.length_c   1.000
_cell.angle_alpha   90.00
_cell.angle_beta   90.00
_cell.angle_gamma   90.00
#
_symmetry.space_group_name_H-M   'P 1'
#
loop_
_entity.id
_entity.type
_entity.pdbx_description
1 polymer ?
#
loop_
_entity_poly.entity_id
_entity_poly.type
_entity_poly.pdbx_seq_one_letter_code
_entity_poly.pdbx_strand_id
1 'polypeptide(L)'
;MARAGQWKAAVREVRVARWLADNDVPAVRALPIEQPVEAAGRPVTFWVELPPHENGTVRDVVTLLKMLHPLPVPDFPLDRLDPFVRVTERIDAATSLSEEDRGWLRHRHAELRAWWERRPVGLRECVVHGDAWVGNVPRTAAGPLLMDFERVSVGPPEWDLVSTAVKMTTTSAVTRAEYAEFCTAYGTDVTQWEGYELLAGARELRMTTYAAQHAATRPEWRAEAQYRVDCLRGRAEPRPWHWKGIM
;
A
#
# COMPACT_ATOMS: atom_id res chain seq x y z
N MET A 1 -8.04 -6.00 -16.37
CA MET A 1 -8.89 -4.97 -17.02
C MET A 1 -9.29 -3.93 -15.99
N ALA A 2 -8.98 -2.67 -16.25
CA ALA A 2 -9.36 -1.55 -15.40
C ALA A 2 -10.87 -1.26 -15.48
N ARG A 3 -11.47 -0.69 -14.42
CA ARG A 3 -12.88 -0.24 -14.40
C ARG A 3 -13.04 1.01 -15.30
N ALA A 4 -14.27 1.27 -15.77
CA ALA A 4 -14.58 2.50 -16.51
C ALA A 4 -14.17 3.73 -15.67
N GLY A 5 -13.53 4.73 -16.31
CA GLY A 5 -13.01 5.93 -15.65
C GLY A 5 -11.55 5.85 -15.14
N GLN A 6 -10.86 4.73 -15.36
CA GLN A 6 -9.46 4.54 -14.92
C GLN A 6 -8.39 4.92 -15.96
N TRP A 7 -8.75 5.67 -17.01
CA TRP A 7 -7.80 6.04 -18.08
C TRP A 7 -6.57 6.79 -17.54
N LYS A 8 -6.81 7.80 -16.70
CA LYS A 8 -5.72 8.58 -16.06
C LYS A 8 -4.79 7.69 -15.23
N ALA A 9 -5.35 6.72 -14.50
CA ALA A 9 -4.58 5.79 -13.70
C ALA A 9 -3.70 4.87 -14.57
N ALA A 10 -4.26 4.30 -15.64
CA ALA A 10 -3.53 3.45 -16.57
C ALA A 10 -2.39 4.20 -17.29
N VAL A 11 -2.63 5.45 -17.73
CA VAL A 11 -1.59 6.31 -18.30
C VAL A 11 -0.49 6.58 -17.28
N ARG A 12 -0.85 6.93 -16.03
CA ARG A 12 0.10 7.20 -14.96
C ARG A 12 0.97 5.98 -14.66
N GLU A 13 0.37 4.80 -14.54
CA GLU A 13 1.07 3.56 -14.23
C GLU A 13 2.12 3.21 -15.29
N VAL A 14 1.78 3.34 -16.58
CA VAL A 14 2.76 3.16 -17.68
C VAL A 14 3.88 4.22 -17.64
N ARG A 15 3.54 5.49 -17.37
CA ARG A 15 4.54 6.57 -17.27
C ARG A 15 5.52 6.33 -16.11
N VAL A 16 5.01 5.89 -14.95
CA VAL A 16 5.84 5.53 -13.81
C VAL A 16 6.76 4.37 -14.16
N ALA A 17 6.26 3.30 -14.78
CA ALA A 17 7.08 2.16 -15.18
C ALA A 17 8.23 2.55 -16.13
N ARG A 18 7.96 3.46 -17.07
CA ARG A 18 8.97 4.00 -17.99
C ARG A 18 9.99 4.87 -17.26
N TRP A 19 9.54 5.78 -16.39
CA TRP A 19 10.43 6.61 -15.59
C TRP A 19 11.33 5.78 -14.65
N LEU A 20 10.81 4.71 -14.05
CA LEU A 20 11.62 3.76 -13.28
C LEU A 20 12.67 3.07 -14.16
N ALA A 21 12.36 2.81 -15.44
CA ALA A 21 13.34 2.26 -16.39
C ALA A 21 14.42 3.28 -16.75
N ASP A 22 14.03 4.52 -17.01
CA ASP A 22 14.96 5.61 -17.34
C ASP A 22 15.91 5.97 -16.19
N ASN A 23 15.56 5.58 -14.95
CA ASN A 23 16.38 5.78 -13.74
C ASN A 23 17.02 4.48 -13.21
N ASP A 24 17.08 3.43 -14.04
CA ASP A 24 17.71 2.14 -13.69
C ASP A 24 17.16 1.47 -12.41
N VAL A 25 15.90 1.76 -12.05
CA VAL A 25 15.23 1.07 -10.95
C VAL A 25 14.65 -0.26 -11.43
N PRO A 26 14.94 -1.39 -10.75
CA PRO A 26 14.33 -2.68 -11.05
C PRO A 26 12.82 -2.64 -10.83
N ALA A 27 12.07 -2.72 -11.92
CA ALA A 27 10.61 -2.63 -11.95
C ALA A 27 10.04 -3.39 -13.14
N VAL A 28 8.79 -3.86 -13.03
CA VAL A 28 8.09 -4.44 -14.18
C VAL A 28 8.06 -3.44 -15.35
N ARG A 29 8.27 -3.95 -16.57
CA ARG A 29 8.42 -3.11 -17.76
C ARG A 29 7.13 -3.11 -18.57
N ALA A 30 6.64 -1.92 -18.91
CA ALA A 30 5.59 -1.75 -19.90
C ALA A 30 6.13 -2.08 -21.29
N LEU A 31 5.35 -2.73 -22.15
CA LEU A 31 5.75 -2.97 -23.54
C LEU A 31 5.99 -1.63 -24.29
N PRO A 32 6.95 -1.57 -25.22
CA PRO A 32 7.31 -0.36 -25.96
C PRO A 32 6.33 -0.08 -27.10
N ILE A 33 5.04 -0.03 -26.77
CA ILE A 33 3.94 0.31 -27.67
C ILE A 33 3.22 1.57 -27.17
N GLU A 34 2.41 2.18 -28.02
CA GLU A 34 1.48 3.22 -27.58
C GLU A 34 0.41 2.58 -26.68
N GLN A 35 0.33 3.04 -25.43
CA GLN A 35 -0.59 2.49 -24.44
C GLN A 35 -0.87 3.52 -23.32
N PRO A 36 -2.03 3.42 -22.64
CA PRO A 36 -3.05 2.37 -22.71
C PRO A 36 -3.83 2.35 -24.04
N VAL A 37 -4.28 1.17 -24.44
CA VAL A 37 -5.18 0.96 -25.58
C VAL A 37 -6.62 0.90 -25.07
N GLU A 38 -7.57 1.53 -25.76
CA GLU A 38 -8.98 1.37 -25.43
C GLU A 38 -9.53 0.04 -25.98
N ALA A 39 -10.14 -0.76 -25.11
CA ALA A 39 -10.88 -1.95 -25.48
C ALA A 39 -12.21 -2.00 -24.71
N ALA A 40 -13.33 -2.04 -25.44
CA ALA A 40 -14.68 -2.05 -24.85
C ALA A 40 -14.92 -0.93 -23.81
N GLY A 41 -14.45 0.29 -24.11
CA GLY A 41 -14.59 1.46 -23.22
C GLY A 41 -13.73 1.40 -21.95
N ARG A 42 -12.69 0.54 -21.92
CA ARG A 42 -11.77 0.38 -20.79
C ARG A 42 -10.32 0.53 -21.25
N PRO A 43 -9.44 1.18 -20.47
CA PRO A 43 -8.01 1.18 -20.76
C PRO A 43 -7.40 -0.19 -20.49
N VAL A 44 -6.54 -0.63 -21.41
CA VAL A 44 -5.74 -1.85 -21.32
C VAL A 44 -4.27 -1.50 -21.49
N THR A 45 -3.44 -1.96 -20.56
CA THR A 45 -1.98 -1.81 -20.57
C THR A 45 -1.32 -3.17 -20.79
N PHE A 46 -0.20 -3.18 -21.50
CA PHE A 46 0.56 -4.38 -21.82
C PHE A 46 1.96 -4.32 -21.24
N TRP A 47 2.35 -5.41 -20.59
CA TRP A 47 3.54 -5.53 -19.78
C TRP A 47 4.40 -6.68 -20.28
N VAL A 48 5.72 -6.57 -20.08
CA VAL A 48 6.63 -7.69 -20.27
C VAL A 48 6.33 -8.74 -19.20
N GLU A 49 6.02 -9.96 -19.63
CA GLU A 49 5.81 -11.08 -18.73
C GLU A 49 7.09 -11.38 -17.95
N LEU A 50 6.95 -11.56 -16.64
CA LEU A 50 8.09 -11.93 -15.79
C LEU A 50 8.42 -13.41 -15.99
N PRO A 51 9.72 -13.79 -15.93
CA PRO A 51 10.11 -15.20 -15.80
C PRO A 51 9.58 -15.78 -14.48
N PRO A 52 9.76 -17.10 -14.23
CA PRO A 52 9.43 -17.69 -12.93
C PRO A 52 9.97 -16.86 -11.76
N HIS A 53 9.08 -16.55 -10.83
CA HIS A 53 9.35 -15.65 -9.71
C HIS A 53 8.59 -16.09 -8.47
N GLU A 54 9.07 -15.62 -7.32
CA GLU A 54 8.43 -15.75 -6.01
C GLU A 54 8.17 -14.38 -5.40
N ASN A 55 7.46 -14.34 -4.28
CA ASN A 55 7.37 -13.10 -3.50
C ASN A 55 8.74 -12.75 -2.93
N GLY A 56 9.06 -11.46 -2.93
CA GLY A 56 10.29 -10.94 -2.36
C GLY A 56 10.31 -11.03 -0.84
N THR A 57 11.44 -10.62 -0.27
CA THR A 57 11.66 -10.53 1.17
C THR A 57 11.56 -9.09 1.64
N VAL A 58 11.49 -8.88 2.96
CA VAL A 58 11.59 -7.55 3.56
C VAL A 58 12.88 -6.83 3.13
N ARG A 59 13.97 -7.59 2.93
CA ARG A 59 15.25 -7.06 2.42
C ARG A 59 15.15 -6.57 0.97
N ASP A 60 14.35 -7.21 0.13
CA ASP A 60 14.13 -6.72 -1.24
C ASP A 60 13.36 -5.41 -1.25
N VAL A 61 12.29 -5.34 -0.44
CA VAL A 61 11.46 -4.14 -0.34
C VAL A 61 12.35 -2.96 0.02
N VAL A 62 13.16 -3.05 1.08
CA VAL A 62 14.04 -1.94 1.46
C VAL A 62 15.09 -1.62 0.41
N THR A 63 15.64 -2.63 -0.27
CA THR A 63 16.63 -2.42 -1.35
C THR A 63 16.03 -1.57 -2.46
N LEU A 64 14.82 -1.91 -2.91
CA LEU A 64 14.13 -1.16 -3.96
C LEU A 64 13.67 0.22 -3.50
N LEU A 65 13.19 0.36 -2.25
CA LEU A 65 12.82 1.67 -1.69
C LEU A 65 14.02 2.62 -1.60
N LYS A 66 15.22 2.11 -1.31
CA LYS A 66 16.45 2.92 -1.33
C LYS A 66 16.88 3.38 -2.72
N MET A 67 16.46 2.67 -3.76
CA MET A 67 16.66 3.10 -5.14
C MET A 67 15.59 4.12 -5.54
N LEU A 68 14.34 3.92 -5.11
CA LEU A 68 13.20 4.78 -5.47
C LEU A 68 13.23 6.16 -4.80
N HIS A 69 13.35 6.19 -3.46
CA HIS A 69 13.14 7.41 -2.69
C HIS A 69 14.14 8.56 -2.99
N PRO A 70 15.39 8.31 -3.40
CA PRO A 70 16.30 9.38 -3.81
C PRO A 70 16.03 9.96 -5.20
N LEU A 71 15.19 9.33 -6.03
CA LEU A 71 14.97 9.80 -7.40
C LEU A 71 14.30 11.19 -7.43
N PRO A 72 14.60 12.01 -8.46
CA PRO A 72 13.89 13.25 -8.68
C PRO A 72 12.41 12.98 -9.00
N VAL A 73 11.53 13.88 -8.57
CA VAL A 73 10.11 13.82 -8.99
C VAL A 73 10.06 13.93 -10.52
N PRO A 74 9.33 13.04 -11.22
CA PRO A 74 9.24 13.07 -12.68
C PRO A 74 8.55 14.33 -13.19
N ASP A 75 8.84 14.69 -14.45
CA ASP A 75 8.24 15.85 -15.13
C ASP A 75 6.76 15.68 -15.50
N PHE A 76 6.22 14.46 -15.37
CA PHE A 76 4.78 14.24 -15.55
C PHE A 76 4.03 14.34 -14.20
N PRO A 77 2.75 14.73 -14.21
CA PRO A 77 1.99 14.90 -12.98
C PRO A 77 1.89 13.62 -12.15
N LEU A 78 2.28 13.72 -10.88
CA LEU A 78 1.99 12.75 -9.83
C LEU A 78 1.09 13.40 -8.77
N ASP A 79 0.12 12.65 -8.28
CA ASP A 79 -0.73 13.10 -7.20
C ASP A 79 0.05 13.14 -5.87
N ARG A 80 -0.42 13.97 -4.94
CA ARG A 80 0.03 13.91 -3.55
C ARG A 80 -0.52 12.66 -2.89
N LEU A 81 0.27 12.04 -2.01
CA LEU A 81 -0.19 10.88 -1.24
C LEU A 81 -1.45 11.22 -0.44
N ASP A 82 -2.54 10.50 -0.69
CA ASP A 82 -3.70 10.41 0.21
C ASP A 82 -3.77 8.97 0.76
N PRO A 83 -3.47 8.75 2.06
CA PRO A 83 -3.51 7.42 2.65
C PRO A 83 -4.94 6.86 2.74
N PHE A 84 -5.98 7.68 2.61
CA PHE A 84 -7.37 7.30 2.83
C PHE A 84 -8.18 7.10 1.54
N VAL A 85 -7.52 7.01 0.38
CA VAL A 85 -8.18 6.70 -0.90
C VAL A 85 -9.04 5.45 -0.78
N ARG A 86 -10.34 5.60 -1.13
CA ARG A 86 -11.38 4.56 -1.12
C ARG A 86 -11.84 4.08 0.27
N VAL A 87 -11.38 4.68 1.37
CA VAL A 87 -11.73 4.23 2.73
C VAL A 87 -13.22 4.41 3.00
N THR A 88 -13.80 5.57 2.67
CA THR A 88 -15.23 5.83 2.86
C THR A 88 -16.10 4.86 2.05
N GLU A 89 -15.78 4.67 0.77
CA GLU A 89 -16.50 3.77 -0.13
C GLU A 89 -16.44 2.32 0.34
N ARG A 90 -15.31 1.91 0.92
CA ARG A 90 -15.15 0.58 1.53
C ARG A 90 -16.02 0.41 2.77
N ILE A 91 -16.11 1.44 3.62
CA ILE A 91 -16.96 1.42 4.83
C ILE A 91 -18.45 1.33 4.41
N ASP A 92 -18.86 2.11 3.42
CA ASP A 92 -20.24 2.09 2.94
C ASP A 92 -20.61 0.74 2.29
N ALA A 93 -19.67 0.13 1.56
CA ALA A 93 -19.83 -1.20 0.97
C ALA A 93 -19.79 -2.35 2.00
N ALA A 94 -19.36 -2.12 3.24
CA ALA A 94 -19.22 -3.14 4.28
C ALA A 94 -20.56 -3.54 4.92
N THR A 95 -21.55 -3.90 4.10
CA THR A 95 -22.93 -4.21 4.52
C THR A 95 -23.07 -5.45 5.39
N SER A 96 -21.99 -6.24 5.54
CA SER A 96 -21.92 -7.36 6.47
C SER A 96 -21.65 -6.95 7.93
N LEU A 97 -21.20 -5.71 8.16
CA LEU A 97 -20.97 -5.15 9.50
C LEU A 97 -22.22 -4.41 10.00
N SER A 98 -22.36 -4.33 11.33
CA SER A 98 -23.41 -3.53 11.97
C SER A 98 -23.29 -2.04 11.61
N GLU A 99 -24.39 -1.28 11.68
CA GLU A 99 -24.31 0.18 11.49
C GLU A 99 -23.47 0.85 12.59
N GLU A 100 -23.48 0.31 13.80
CA GLU A 100 -22.61 0.78 14.88
C GLU A 100 -21.12 0.67 14.51
N ASP A 101 -20.70 -0.49 13.99
CA ASP A 101 -19.32 -0.71 13.57
C ASP A 101 -18.93 0.14 12.36
N ARG A 102 -19.82 0.29 11.38
CA ARG A 102 -19.58 1.21 10.26
C ARG A 102 -19.49 2.66 10.73
N GLY A 103 -20.36 3.09 11.64
CA GLY A 103 -20.32 4.41 12.27
C GLY A 103 -19.00 4.67 13.00
N TRP A 104 -18.51 3.69 13.76
CA TRP A 104 -17.22 3.76 14.43
C TRP A 104 -16.06 3.88 13.43
N LEU A 105 -16.05 3.09 12.35
CA LEU A 105 -15.02 3.17 11.30
C LEU A 105 -15.02 4.55 10.60
N ARG A 106 -16.19 5.14 10.35
CA ARG A 106 -16.29 6.51 9.79
C ARG A 106 -15.70 7.54 10.74
N HIS A 107 -15.99 7.43 12.04
CA HIS A 107 -15.41 8.31 13.06
C HIS A 107 -13.88 8.16 13.10
N ARG A 108 -13.37 6.92 13.13
CA ARG A 108 -11.93 6.65 13.15
C ARG A 108 -11.23 7.18 11.89
N HIS A 109 -11.85 7.04 10.72
CA HIS A 109 -11.36 7.66 9.48
C HIS A 109 -11.27 9.19 9.61
N ALA A 110 -12.30 9.85 10.13
CA ALA A 110 -12.32 11.30 10.29
C ALA A 110 -11.23 11.79 11.26
N GLU A 111 -11.01 11.09 12.37
CA GLU A 111 -9.92 11.39 13.31
C GLU A 111 -8.54 11.30 12.64
N LEU A 112 -8.25 10.19 11.97
CA LEU A 112 -6.98 9.98 11.28
C LEU A 112 -6.77 11.00 10.15
N ARG A 113 -7.83 11.38 9.44
CA ARG A 113 -7.76 12.44 8.42
C ARG A 113 -7.44 13.79 9.05
N ALA A 114 -8.04 14.14 10.18
CA ALA A 114 -7.71 15.37 10.91
C ALA A 114 -6.29 15.38 11.51
N TRP A 115 -5.73 14.21 11.82
CA TRP A 115 -4.34 14.06 12.24
C TRP A 115 -3.38 14.17 11.06
N TRP A 116 -3.73 13.62 9.90
CA TRP A 116 -2.93 13.70 8.67
C TRP A 116 -2.67 15.14 8.21
N GLU A 117 -3.67 16.01 8.31
CA GLU A 117 -3.54 17.44 7.98
C GLU A 117 -2.59 18.20 8.93
N ARG A 118 -2.39 17.69 10.15
CA ARG A 118 -1.55 18.31 11.20
C ARG A 118 -0.36 17.43 11.60
N ARG A 119 0.01 16.50 10.72
CA ARG A 119 1.06 15.51 11.02
C ARG A 119 2.39 16.21 11.31
N PRO A 120 3.23 15.63 12.19
CA PRO A 120 4.56 16.16 12.45
C PRO A 120 5.41 16.13 11.17
N VAL A 121 6.45 16.95 11.15
CA VAL A 121 7.43 16.92 10.06
C VAL A 121 8.22 15.61 10.13
N GLY A 122 8.38 14.96 8.99
CA GLY A 122 9.18 13.75 8.82
C GLY A 122 10.39 14.00 7.92
N LEU A 123 10.85 12.92 7.29
CA LEU A 123 11.79 12.93 6.19
C LEU A 123 11.29 13.80 5.04
N ARG A 124 12.24 14.22 4.20
CA ARG A 124 11.92 14.98 2.99
C ARG A 124 11.00 14.14 2.09
N GLU A 125 9.89 14.76 1.68
CA GLU A 125 8.96 14.10 0.77
C GLU A 125 9.62 13.76 -0.56
N CYS A 126 9.25 12.60 -1.10
CA CYS A 126 9.80 12.03 -2.33
C CYS A 126 8.70 11.31 -3.12
N VAL A 127 9.08 10.70 -4.25
CA VAL A 127 8.21 9.71 -4.89
C VAL A 127 8.16 8.48 -3.98
N VAL A 128 6.95 8.06 -3.60
CA VAL A 128 6.70 6.85 -2.82
C VAL A 128 5.96 5.84 -3.70
N HIS A 129 6.19 4.55 -3.46
CA HIS A 129 5.44 3.47 -4.09
C HIS A 129 3.95 3.55 -3.71
N GLY A 130 3.67 3.89 -2.45
CA GLY A 130 2.30 3.99 -1.92
C GLY A 130 1.73 2.66 -1.44
N ASP A 131 2.36 1.53 -1.80
CA ASP A 131 2.00 0.18 -1.39
C ASP A 131 3.19 -0.79 -1.44
N ALA A 132 4.34 -0.37 -0.90
CA ALA A 132 5.54 -1.19 -0.87
C ALA A 132 5.44 -2.31 0.19
N TRP A 133 5.11 -3.52 -0.25
CA TRP A 133 5.18 -4.73 0.57
C TRP A 133 5.62 -5.92 -0.27
N VAL A 134 6.01 -7.02 0.38
CA VAL A 134 6.60 -8.21 -0.28
C VAL A 134 5.81 -8.79 -1.46
N GLY A 135 4.47 -8.64 -1.48
CA GLY A 135 3.64 -9.12 -2.59
C GLY A 135 3.66 -8.22 -3.83
N ASN A 136 4.10 -6.96 -3.68
CA ASN A 136 4.35 -6.04 -4.79
C ASN A 136 5.85 -6.00 -5.16
N VAL A 137 6.61 -6.99 -4.69
CA VAL A 137 8.04 -7.15 -5.01
C VAL A 137 8.30 -8.58 -5.48
N PRO A 138 8.01 -8.91 -6.75
CA PRO A 138 8.40 -10.20 -7.30
C PRO A 138 9.93 -10.33 -7.35
N ARG A 139 10.45 -11.47 -6.90
CA ARG A 139 11.86 -11.84 -6.98
C ARG A 139 12.06 -12.87 -8.08
N THR A 140 12.82 -12.49 -9.10
CA THR A 140 13.28 -13.38 -10.18
C THR A 140 14.71 -13.87 -9.90
N ALA A 141 15.21 -14.79 -10.73
CA ALA A 141 16.62 -15.18 -10.70
C ALA A 141 17.60 -14.01 -10.91
N ALA A 142 17.16 -12.94 -11.59
CA ALA A 142 17.96 -11.74 -11.82
C ALA A 142 17.90 -10.73 -10.64
N GLY A 143 16.94 -10.89 -9.73
CA GLY A 143 16.75 -9.99 -8.59
C GLY A 143 15.28 -9.55 -8.40
N PRO A 144 15.04 -8.72 -7.37
CA PRO A 144 13.72 -8.20 -7.07
C PRO A 144 13.33 -7.04 -7.99
N LEU A 145 12.03 -6.89 -8.23
CA LEU A 145 11.44 -5.85 -9.08
C LEU A 145 10.27 -5.19 -8.35
N LEU A 146 10.06 -3.88 -8.52
CA LEU A 146 8.81 -3.24 -8.10
C LEU A 146 7.67 -3.55 -9.09
N MET A 147 6.45 -3.72 -8.57
CA MET A 147 5.24 -3.83 -9.39
C MET A 147 4.04 -3.14 -8.73
N ASP A 148 2.94 -2.99 -9.47
CA ASP A 148 1.70 -2.34 -9.02
C ASP A 148 1.88 -0.85 -8.68
N PHE A 149 1.95 -0.01 -9.73
CA PHE A 149 2.22 1.42 -9.58
C PHE A 149 0.95 2.27 -9.44
N GLU A 150 -0.21 1.65 -9.16
CA GLU A 150 -1.48 2.38 -9.05
C GLU A 150 -1.44 3.46 -7.95
N ARG A 151 -0.60 3.26 -6.92
CA ARG A 151 -0.49 4.15 -5.74
C ARG A 151 0.73 5.04 -5.72
N VAL A 152 1.55 5.01 -6.77
CA VAL A 152 2.74 5.86 -6.84
C VAL A 152 2.32 7.32 -6.81
N SER A 153 2.92 8.07 -5.88
CA SER A 153 2.54 9.44 -5.54
C SER A 153 3.72 10.16 -4.89
N VAL A 154 3.59 11.48 -4.67
CA VAL A 154 4.58 12.27 -3.94
C VAL A 154 4.13 12.44 -2.49
N GLY A 155 4.95 12.04 -1.54
CA GLY A 155 4.62 12.10 -0.11
C GLY A 155 5.77 11.72 0.82
N PRO A 156 5.51 11.58 2.13
CA PRO A 156 6.50 11.15 3.11
C PRO A 156 6.91 9.69 2.86
N PRO A 157 8.21 9.36 2.73
CA PRO A 157 8.68 7.98 2.57
C PRO A 157 8.29 7.06 3.73
N GLU A 158 8.02 7.62 4.91
CA GLU A 158 7.48 6.91 6.07
C GLU A 158 6.23 6.09 5.74
N TRP A 159 5.44 6.51 4.74
CA TRP A 159 4.27 5.76 4.28
C TRP A 159 4.59 4.40 3.66
N ASP A 160 5.75 4.27 3.01
CA ASP A 160 6.21 2.99 2.50
C ASP A 160 6.88 2.17 3.62
N LEU A 161 7.62 2.83 4.53
CA LEU A 161 8.27 2.16 5.66
C LEU A 161 7.27 1.55 6.65
N VAL A 162 6.17 2.27 6.93
CA VAL A 162 5.16 1.83 7.90
C VAL A 162 4.51 0.51 7.51
N SER A 163 4.48 0.14 6.22
CA SER A 163 3.92 -1.13 5.76
C SER A 163 4.66 -2.33 6.39
N THR A 164 5.99 -2.25 6.45
CA THR A 164 6.82 -3.28 7.09
C THR A 164 6.67 -3.23 8.61
N ALA A 165 6.64 -2.02 9.20
CA ALA A 165 6.47 -1.85 10.64
C ALA A 165 5.14 -2.44 11.14
N VAL A 166 4.03 -2.15 10.47
CA VAL A 166 2.70 -2.70 10.79
C VAL A 166 2.68 -4.22 10.67
N LYS A 167 3.40 -4.82 9.71
CA LYS A 167 3.51 -6.28 9.64
C LYS A 167 4.24 -6.87 10.85
N MET A 168 5.13 -6.12 11.48
CA MET A 168 5.79 -6.53 12.73
C MET A 168 4.92 -6.24 13.96
N THR A 169 4.40 -5.03 14.11
CA THR A 169 3.68 -4.59 15.31
C THR A 169 2.24 -5.08 15.37
N THR A 170 1.57 -5.17 14.23
CA THR A 170 0.14 -5.43 14.15
C THR A 170 -0.15 -6.86 13.76
N THR A 171 0.53 -7.42 12.75
CA THR A 171 0.18 -8.76 12.25
C THR A 171 1.16 -9.88 12.58
N SER A 172 2.31 -9.56 13.19
CA SER A 172 3.42 -10.52 13.41
C SER A 172 3.89 -11.28 12.15
N ALA A 173 3.59 -10.75 10.96
CA ALA A 173 3.98 -11.31 9.68
C ALA A 173 5.45 -10.98 9.32
N VAL A 174 6.07 -10.08 10.07
CA VAL A 174 7.50 -9.74 10.00
C VAL A 174 8.07 -9.87 11.41
N THR A 175 9.19 -10.56 11.54
CA THR A 175 9.87 -10.73 12.83
C THR A 175 10.60 -9.45 13.25
N ARG A 176 10.91 -9.33 14.56
CA ARG A 176 11.72 -8.21 15.06
C ARG A 176 13.11 -8.15 14.42
N ALA A 177 13.71 -9.30 14.12
CA ALA A 177 15.02 -9.38 13.48
C ALA A 177 14.97 -8.86 12.04
N GLU A 178 13.99 -9.32 11.24
CA GLU A 178 13.78 -8.81 9.87
C GLU A 178 13.47 -7.31 9.85
N TYR A 179 12.67 -6.82 10.81
CA TYR A 179 12.39 -5.39 10.93
C TYR A 179 13.64 -4.58 11.31
N ALA A 180 14.46 -5.08 12.23
CA ALA A 180 15.72 -4.43 12.60
C ALA A 180 16.69 -4.36 11.40
N GLU A 181 16.77 -5.41 10.60
CA GLU A 181 17.53 -5.41 9.34
C GLU A 181 16.97 -4.41 8.33
N PHE A 182 15.64 -4.32 8.19
CA PHE A 182 14.97 -3.33 7.35
C PHE A 182 15.35 -1.91 7.76
N CYS A 183 15.25 -1.58 9.06
CA CYS A 183 15.61 -0.27 9.58
C CYS A 183 17.10 0.04 9.38
N THR A 184 17.98 -0.93 9.62
CA THR A 184 19.43 -0.79 9.41
C THR A 184 19.75 -0.54 7.94
N ALA A 185 19.12 -1.30 7.04
CA ALA A 185 19.32 -1.15 5.61
C ALA A 185 18.84 0.21 5.12
N TYR A 186 17.63 0.65 5.51
CA TYR A 186 17.07 1.93 5.09
C TYR A 186 17.82 3.12 5.72
N GLY A 187 18.19 2.99 7.00
CA GLY A 187 18.76 4.07 7.82
C GLY A 187 17.73 4.82 8.66
N THR A 188 16.51 4.30 8.82
CA THR A 188 15.46 4.92 9.63
C THR A 188 14.55 3.85 10.24
N ASP A 189 14.24 4.00 11.52
CA ASP A 189 13.16 3.28 12.18
C ASP A 189 11.93 4.18 12.28
N VAL A 190 10.92 3.90 11.44
CA VAL A 190 9.69 4.71 11.38
C VAL A 190 8.88 4.62 12.67
N THR A 191 9.08 3.59 13.51
CA THR A 191 8.38 3.45 14.80
C THR A 191 8.84 4.46 15.84
N GLN A 192 10.02 5.06 15.65
CA GLN A 192 10.57 6.08 16.54
C GLN A 192 10.10 7.49 16.17
N TRP A 193 9.43 7.65 15.03
CA TRP A 193 8.91 8.94 14.59
C TRP A 193 7.55 9.24 15.23
N GLU A 194 7.34 10.48 15.67
CA GLU A 194 6.11 10.93 16.35
C GLU A 194 4.83 10.65 15.52
N GLY A 195 4.93 10.68 14.19
CA GLY A 195 3.81 10.41 13.29
C GLY A 195 3.52 8.92 13.05
N TYR A 196 4.24 8.00 13.70
CA TYR A 196 4.08 6.56 13.48
C TYR A 196 2.65 6.07 13.70
N GLU A 197 2.05 6.37 14.86
CA GLU A 197 0.71 5.89 15.23
C GLU A 197 -0.37 6.33 14.25
N LEU A 198 -0.21 7.51 13.65
CA LEU A 198 -1.07 8.00 12.57
C LEU A 198 -0.97 7.11 11.33
N LEU A 199 0.25 6.84 10.87
CA LEU A 199 0.45 6.04 9.65
C LEU A 199 0.09 4.58 9.85
N ALA A 200 0.42 4.02 11.02
CA ALA A 200 0.04 2.67 11.40
C ALA A 200 -1.48 2.55 11.46
N GLY A 201 -2.16 3.48 12.16
CA GLY A 201 -3.62 3.52 12.21
C GLY A 201 -4.28 3.66 10.84
N ALA A 202 -3.71 4.45 9.93
CA ALA A 202 -4.21 4.55 8.56
C ALA A 202 -4.03 3.24 7.76
N ARG A 203 -2.89 2.54 7.91
CA ARG A 203 -2.67 1.22 7.29
C ARG A 203 -3.62 0.17 7.84
N GLU A 204 -3.76 0.10 9.15
CA GLU A 204 -4.69 -0.79 9.84
C GLU A 204 -6.14 -0.54 9.39
N LEU A 205 -6.58 0.71 9.34
CA LEU A 205 -7.92 1.07 8.85
C LEU A 205 -8.13 0.64 7.38
N ARG A 206 -7.12 0.80 6.51
CA ARG A 206 -7.20 0.35 5.12
C ARG A 206 -7.34 -1.17 5.03
N MET A 207 -6.59 -1.92 5.83
CA MET A 207 -6.65 -3.38 5.86
C MET A 207 -8.00 -3.88 6.38
N THR A 208 -8.54 -3.24 7.42
CA THR A 208 -9.86 -3.57 7.98
C THR A 208 -10.99 -3.24 7.01
N THR A 209 -10.98 -2.04 6.42
CA THR A 209 -12.04 -1.63 5.48
C THR A 209 -11.99 -2.41 4.17
N TYR A 210 -10.79 -2.81 3.72
CA TYR A 210 -10.65 -3.75 2.62
C TYR A 210 -11.27 -5.12 2.96
N ALA A 211 -11.00 -5.68 4.14
CA ALA A 211 -11.63 -6.93 4.56
C ALA A 211 -13.16 -6.83 4.57
N ALA A 212 -13.66 -5.74 5.16
CA ALA A 212 -15.08 -5.51 5.36
C ALA A 212 -15.85 -5.35 4.03
N GLN A 213 -15.26 -4.70 3.02
CA GLN A 213 -15.89 -4.59 1.69
C GLN A 213 -16.05 -5.99 1.05
N HIS A 214 -15.05 -6.87 1.20
CA HIS A 214 -15.07 -8.19 0.58
C HIS A 214 -16.05 -9.14 1.29
N ALA A 215 -16.14 -9.04 2.62
CA ALA A 215 -17.09 -9.82 3.43
C ALA A 215 -18.57 -9.55 3.07
N ALA A 216 -18.88 -8.41 2.45
CA ALA A 216 -20.22 -8.10 1.97
C ALA A 216 -20.71 -9.07 0.88
N THR A 217 -19.82 -9.50 -0.02
CA THR A 217 -20.15 -10.43 -1.13
C THR A 217 -19.59 -11.82 -0.93
N ARG A 218 -18.75 -12.03 0.09
CA ARG A 218 -18.07 -13.30 0.39
C ARG A 218 -18.25 -13.68 1.86
N PRO A 219 -19.30 -14.47 2.19
CA PRO A 219 -19.65 -14.81 3.56
C PRO A 219 -18.53 -15.44 4.39
N GLU A 220 -17.60 -16.16 3.75
CA GLU A 220 -16.44 -16.78 4.38
C GLU A 220 -15.50 -15.77 5.08
N TRP A 221 -15.51 -14.50 4.65
CA TRP A 221 -14.67 -13.45 5.23
C TRP A 221 -15.36 -12.62 6.32
N ARG A 222 -16.63 -12.89 6.66
CA ARG A 222 -17.38 -12.09 7.64
C ARG A 222 -16.80 -12.14 9.04
N ALA A 223 -16.42 -13.33 9.51
CA ALA A 223 -15.80 -13.50 10.83
C ALA A 223 -14.46 -12.76 10.91
N GLU A 224 -13.65 -12.83 9.85
CA GLU A 224 -12.38 -12.09 9.76
C GLU A 224 -12.61 -10.57 9.74
N ALA A 225 -13.58 -10.08 8.96
CA ALA A 225 -13.91 -8.67 8.92
C ALA A 225 -14.36 -8.14 10.29
N GLN A 226 -15.23 -8.87 10.99
CA GLN A 226 -15.67 -8.52 12.34
C GLN A 226 -14.49 -8.51 13.32
N TYR A 227 -13.66 -9.56 13.31
CA TYR A 227 -12.49 -9.66 14.18
C TYR A 227 -11.53 -8.48 14.00
N ARG A 228 -11.30 -8.03 12.76
CA ARG A 228 -10.49 -6.82 12.51
C ARG A 228 -11.09 -5.55 13.07
N VAL A 229 -12.41 -5.39 13.01
CA VAL A 229 -13.08 -4.25 13.66
C VAL A 229 -12.93 -4.34 15.19
N ASP A 230 -13.12 -5.53 15.76
CA ASP A 230 -12.97 -5.77 17.19
C ASP A 230 -11.55 -5.47 17.68
N CYS A 231 -10.54 -5.85 16.90
CA CYS A 231 -9.14 -5.47 17.11
C CYS A 231 -8.97 -3.95 17.20
N LEU A 232 -9.42 -3.20 16.19
CA LEU A 232 -9.29 -1.74 16.18
C LEU A 232 -10.06 -1.04 17.31
N ARG A 233 -11.17 -1.65 17.76
CA ARG A 233 -12.00 -1.14 18.85
C ARG A 233 -11.51 -1.55 20.24
N GLY A 234 -10.44 -2.35 20.35
CA GLY A 234 -9.96 -2.89 21.62
C GLY A 234 -10.92 -3.91 22.26
N ARG A 235 -11.79 -4.53 21.46
CA ARG A 235 -12.69 -5.62 21.87
C ARG A 235 -12.04 -7.00 21.74
N ALA A 236 -10.91 -7.10 21.04
CA ALA A 236 -10.09 -8.31 20.91
C ALA A 236 -8.84 -8.24 21.81
N GLU A 237 -8.05 -9.31 21.79
CA GLU A 237 -6.75 -9.38 22.46
C GLU A 237 -5.79 -8.25 22.01
N PRO A 238 -4.82 -7.86 22.84
CA PRO A 238 -3.80 -6.90 22.45
C PRO A 238 -2.97 -7.37 21.24
N ARG A 239 -2.39 -6.42 20.51
CA ARG A 239 -1.45 -6.70 19.41
C ARG A 239 -0.29 -7.63 19.87
N PRO A 240 0.29 -8.43 18.96
CA PRO A 240 -0.05 -8.54 17.53
C PRO A 240 -1.28 -9.41 17.30
N TRP A 241 -2.09 -9.04 16.31
CA TRP A 241 -3.28 -9.76 15.85
C TRP A 241 -2.94 -10.71 14.69
N HIS A 242 -3.63 -11.83 14.57
CA HIS A 242 -3.37 -12.81 13.52
C HIS A 242 -4.36 -12.70 12.35
N TRP A 243 -4.35 -11.56 11.67
CA TRP A 243 -5.23 -11.31 10.53
C TRP A 243 -4.91 -12.19 9.32
N LYS A 244 -5.92 -12.87 8.78
CA LYS A 244 -5.77 -13.74 7.61
C LYS A 244 -5.74 -12.92 6.31
N GLY A 245 -4.84 -13.23 5.38
CA GLY A 245 -4.83 -12.57 4.08
C GLY A 245 -6.17 -12.76 3.34
N ILE A 246 -6.75 -11.65 2.85
CA ILE A 246 -7.97 -11.67 2.03
C ILE A 246 -7.52 -11.42 0.59
N MET A 247 -7.76 -12.40 -0.27
CA MET A 247 -7.47 -12.36 -1.71
C MET A 247 -8.74 -12.05 -2.51
#